data_AF-A0A9P7XZW7-F1
#
_entry.id   AF-A0A9P7XZW7-F1
#
_cell.length_a   1.000
_cell.length_b   1.000
_cell.length_c   1.000
_cell.angle_alpha   90.00
_cell.angle_beta   90.00
_cell.angle_gamma   90.00
#
_symmetry.space_group_name_H-M   'P 1'
#
loop_
_entity.id
_entity.type
_entity.pdbx_description
1 polymer ?
#
loop_
_entity_poly.entity_id
_entity_poly.type
_entity_poly.pdbx_seq_one_letter_code
_entity_poly.pdbx_strand_id
1 'polypeptide(L)'
;MAKHEAESLENVAKKLKHDMDTDQKPALKARLEEALSGGLKEITDNPGCVDVLFSVDCCGRCMLRFLGVRDFEIYELSSKEIKEILANYRQTPIAATAAGEGEASTESRMDQEEKEEKEEEKEAICTACVGTVQFAEAFVQEIVERMQKEAYVTKTFNMNVTLPTSTLVRNHAMAIYWNQKLSSYPTSQVDIKEIFKLLISWPIERQTGLTLDFGSELRMQVAIKHEETKEDHIFLSTMKESGLIIKTKRENRKKIVVGDGRHHVVKALTLVKDHRFVSPQLDSIEMMRESVFVGGRYLKYTRDVSQTPWSIGTTMLAELSVSGIVCETLKSAFRADEFKFVTAGREDANVRMLGNGRPFYVEMINPRIPVLPSKTIKQLEGEINTIMPDKVQIRHLASLRPEDTKVIKDGEETKTKSYSALCWTSRPVTQAMIDAVNEYNGKAFYVEQQTPIRVLQRRAQMIRKKEIHSLKAFPLEGHFMVVHLHTEAGTYIKEFVHGDLGRNQPSLASIIDCEADIMELDVLEVDLEFPPLECLP
;
A
#
# COMPACT_ATOMS: atom_id res chain seq x y z
N MET A 1 1.27 -9.87 39.54
CA MET A 1 1.83 -8.89 38.58
C MET A 1 0.89 -8.63 37.42
N ALA A 2 0.48 -9.65 36.64
CA ALA A 2 -0.45 -9.46 35.51
C ALA A 2 -1.84 -8.86 35.85
N LYS A 3 -2.39 -9.09 37.05
CA LYS A 3 -3.64 -8.43 37.50
C LYS A 3 -3.47 -6.96 37.91
N HIS A 4 -2.28 -6.60 38.43
CA HIS A 4 -1.96 -5.24 38.86
C HIS A 4 -1.60 -4.34 37.66
N GLU A 5 -1.09 -4.92 36.57
CA GLU A 5 -0.88 -4.23 35.28
C GLU A 5 -2.19 -4.03 34.49
N ALA A 6 -3.16 -4.96 34.60
CA ALA A 6 -4.48 -4.80 33.98
C ALA A 6 -5.32 -3.70 34.66
N GLU A 7 -5.32 -3.61 36.00
CA GLU A 7 -5.95 -2.51 36.74
C GLU A 7 -5.24 -1.16 36.52
N SER A 8 -3.94 -1.16 36.22
CA SER A 8 -3.17 0.04 35.87
C SER A 8 -3.58 0.58 34.48
N LEU A 9 -3.74 -0.30 33.49
CA LEU A 9 -4.17 0.09 32.14
C LEU A 9 -5.64 0.51 32.07
N GLU A 10 -6.51 -0.10 32.86
CA GLU A 10 -7.93 0.30 32.94
C GLU A 10 -8.11 1.65 33.66
N ASN A 11 -7.28 1.93 34.67
CA ASN A 11 -7.25 3.23 35.34
C ASN A 11 -6.56 4.30 34.48
N VAL A 12 -5.55 3.96 33.67
CA VAL A 12 -4.96 4.86 32.68
C VAL A 12 -5.92 5.12 31.52
N ALA A 13 -6.73 4.14 31.09
CA ALA A 13 -7.79 4.33 30.09
C ALA A 13 -8.98 5.16 30.64
N LYS A 14 -9.33 5.02 31.94
CA LYS A 14 -10.32 5.87 32.60
C LYS A 14 -9.79 7.29 32.87
N LYS A 15 -8.48 7.46 33.10
CA LYS A 15 -7.82 8.76 33.27
C LYS A 15 -7.57 9.48 31.93
N LEU A 16 -7.25 8.74 30.86
CA LEU A 16 -7.13 9.26 29.49
C LEU A 16 -8.50 9.51 28.82
N LYS A 17 -9.58 8.85 29.28
CA LYS A 17 -10.97 9.26 28.95
C LYS A 17 -11.35 10.60 29.60
N HIS A 18 -10.55 11.13 30.52
CA HIS A 18 -10.91 12.28 31.36
C HIS A 18 -10.05 13.53 31.14
N ASP A 19 -8.88 13.43 30.48
CA ASP A 19 -7.92 14.54 30.43
C ASP A 19 -8.06 15.48 29.22
N MET A 20 -9.12 15.34 28.40
CA MET A 20 -9.56 16.39 27.48
C MET A 20 -11.08 16.34 27.31
N ASP A 21 -11.84 16.98 28.21
CA ASP A 21 -13.21 17.34 27.83
C ASP A 21 -13.91 18.44 28.65
N THR A 22 -13.28 19.05 29.66
CA THR A 22 -13.95 20.08 30.48
C THR A 22 -13.33 21.48 30.44
N ASP A 23 -12.00 21.63 30.34
CA ASP A 23 -11.37 22.95 30.46
C ASP A 23 -11.37 23.79 29.17
N GLN A 24 -11.38 23.17 27.99
CA GLN A 24 -11.37 23.91 26.71
C GLN A 24 -12.76 24.17 26.12
N LYS A 25 -13.77 23.35 26.46
CA LYS A 25 -15.13 23.51 25.94
C LYS A 25 -15.73 24.89 26.21
N PRO A 26 -15.61 25.49 27.41
CA PRO A 26 -16.12 26.83 27.65
C PRO A 26 -15.48 27.88 26.72
N ALA A 27 -14.18 27.77 26.47
CA ALA A 27 -13.46 28.67 25.56
C ALA A 27 -13.90 28.50 24.10
N LEU A 28 -14.10 27.26 23.64
CA LEU A 28 -14.62 26.98 22.30
C LEU A 28 -16.05 27.48 22.11
N LYS A 29 -16.91 27.32 23.13
CA LYS A 29 -18.29 27.86 23.12
C LYS A 29 -18.28 29.39 23.04
N ALA A 30 -17.44 30.05 23.84
CA ALA A 30 -17.29 31.51 23.80
C ALA A 30 -16.80 32.01 22.43
N ARG A 31 -15.82 31.33 21.81
CA ARG A 31 -15.35 31.65 20.45
C ARG A 31 -16.44 31.47 19.39
N LEU A 32 -17.27 30.44 19.51
CA LEU A 32 -18.42 30.26 18.63
C LEU A 32 -19.44 31.38 18.80
N GLU A 33 -19.79 31.74 20.04
CA GLU A 33 -20.71 32.84 20.32
C GLU A 33 -20.15 34.18 19.83
N GLU A 34 -18.85 34.43 19.97
CA GLU A 34 -18.16 35.60 19.43
C GLU A 34 -18.24 35.64 17.91
N ALA A 35 -17.98 34.52 17.23
CA ALA A 35 -18.10 34.42 15.78
C ALA A 35 -19.53 34.68 15.28
N LEU A 36 -20.54 34.17 15.99
CA LEU A 36 -21.95 34.36 15.65
C LEU A 36 -22.44 35.80 15.93
N SER A 37 -22.09 36.36 17.08
CA SER A 37 -22.47 37.72 17.49
C SER A 37 -21.70 38.82 16.73
N GLY A 38 -20.47 38.55 16.29
CA GLY A 38 -19.66 39.43 15.46
C GLY A 38 -20.19 39.64 14.03
N GLY A 39 -21.34 39.06 13.69
CA GLY A 39 -21.96 39.22 12.38
C GLY A 39 -21.26 38.39 11.32
N LEU A 40 -21.22 37.07 11.53
CA LEU A 40 -20.83 36.10 10.51
C LEU A 40 -21.49 36.49 9.17
N LYS A 41 -20.65 36.71 8.15
CA LYS A 41 -21.09 37.26 6.85
C LYS A 41 -22.32 36.57 6.29
N GLU A 42 -22.39 35.25 6.42
CA GLU A 42 -23.53 34.49 5.91
C GLU A 42 -24.83 34.73 6.70
N ILE A 43 -24.73 35.01 8.00
CA ILE A 43 -25.87 35.38 8.86
C ILE A 43 -26.32 36.80 8.56
N THR A 44 -25.39 37.73 8.33
CA THR A 44 -25.70 39.12 7.99
C THR A 44 -26.29 39.24 6.59
N ASP A 45 -25.72 38.53 5.62
CA ASP A 45 -26.12 38.60 4.22
C ASP A 45 -27.39 37.80 3.93
N ASN A 46 -27.68 36.77 4.74
CA ASN A 46 -28.88 35.95 4.62
C ASN A 46 -29.60 35.78 5.98
N PRO A 47 -30.37 36.80 6.42
CA PRO A 47 -31.24 36.69 7.59
C PRO A 47 -32.18 35.47 7.47
N GLY A 48 -32.20 34.59 8.47
CA GLY A 48 -33.00 33.36 8.47
C GLY A 48 -32.28 32.10 7.97
N CYS A 49 -31.00 32.19 7.61
CA CYS A 49 -30.17 31.04 7.24
C CYS A 49 -30.14 29.91 8.29
N VAL A 50 -30.10 30.28 9.57
CA VAL A 50 -30.12 29.32 10.67
C VAL A 50 -31.45 28.54 10.67
N ASP A 51 -32.59 29.20 10.52
CA ASP A 51 -33.91 28.55 10.41
C ASP A 51 -34.01 27.61 9.20
N VAL A 52 -33.43 27.99 8.05
CA VAL A 52 -33.37 27.12 6.86
C VAL A 52 -32.62 25.83 7.17
N LEU A 53 -31.47 25.90 7.83
CA LEU A 53 -30.69 24.73 8.21
C LEU A 53 -31.38 23.85 9.26
N PHE A 54 -32.11 24.44 10.21
CA PHE A 54 -32.94 23.69 11.16
C PHE A 54 -34.10 22.97 10.45
N SER A 55 -34.74 23.60 9.46
CA SER A 55 -35.91 23.05 8.75
C SER A 55 -35.66 21.74 7.99
N VAL A 56 -34.38 21.40 7.76
CA VAL A 56 -33.94 20.21 7.02
C VAL A 56 -33.15 19.24 7.91
N ASP A 57 -33.26 19.35 9.24
CA ASP A 57 -32.55 18.48 10.18
C ASP A 57 -31.03 18.46 9.96
N CYS A 58 -30.43 19.62 9.66
CA CYS A 58 -28.99 19.75 9.60
C CYS A 58 -28.37 19.60 11.00
N CYS A 59 -27.28 18.85 11.12
CA CYS A 59 -26.53 18.72 12.37
C CYS A 59 -25.64 19.94 12.63
N GLY A 60 -25.32 20.23 13.89
CA GLY A 60 -24.60 21.47 14.27
C GLY A 60 -23.29 21.67 13.50
N ARG A 61 -22.50 20.61 13.33
CA ARG A 61 -21.25 20.66 12.54
C ARG A 61 -21.47 20.97 11.07
N CYS A 62 -22.51 20.42 10.45
CA CYS A 62 -22.85 20.79 9.08
C CYS A 62 -23.38 22.23 8.99
N MET A 63 -24.06 22.72 10.03
CA MET A 63 -24.51 24.11 10.07
C MET A 63 -23.30 25.07 10.06
N LEU A 64 -22.31 24.87 10.94
CA LEU A 64 -21.07 25.65 10.92
C LEU A 64 -20.38 25.62 9.56
N ARG A 65 -20.35 24.43 8.95
CA ARG A 65 -19.75 24.19 7.63
C ARG A 65 -20.42 25.01 6.52
N PHE A 66 -21.75 25.06 6.54
CA PHE A 66 -22.54 25.86 5.58
C PHE A 66 -22.50 27.36 5.89
N LEU A 67 -22.34 27.74 7.16
CA LEU A 67 -22.12 29.13 7.59
C LEU A 67 -20.69 29.62 7.36
N GLY A 68 -19.78 28.78 6.86
CA GLY A 68 -18.42 29.16 6.50
C GLY A 68 -17.48 29.37 7.70
N VAL A 69 -17.79 28.78 8.86
CA VAL A 69 -16.93 28.88 10.05
C VAL A 69 -15.63 28.10 9.83
N ARG A 70 -14.50 28.81 9.80
CA ARG A 70 -13.15 28.28 9.54
C ARG A 70 -12.28 28.10 10.78
N ASP A 71 -12.78 28.52 11.94
CA ASP A 71 -12.18 28.14 13.20
C ASP A 71 -12.47 26.66 13.47
N PHE A 72 -11.54 25.81 13.02
CA PHE A 72 -11.76 24.36 12.98
C PHE A 72 -11.86 23.72 14.36
N GLU A 73 -11.23 24.30 15.37
CA GLU A 73 -11.25 23.76 16.74
C GLU A 73 -12.67 23.78 17.33
N ILE A 74 -13.52 24.72 16.89
CA ILE A 74 -14.94 24.78 17.29
C ILE A 74 -15.68 23.49 16.92
N TYR A 75 -15.28 22.79 15.85
CA TYR A 75 -15.94 21.56 15.42
C TYR A 75 -15.74 20.41 16.40
N GLU A 76 -14.77 20.49 17.33
CA GLU A 76 -14.60 19.51 18.41
C GLU A 76 -15.77 19.49 19.39
N LEU A 77 -16.52 20.60 19.51
CA LEU A 77 -17.78 20.58 20.23
C LEU A 77 -18.72 19.53 19.60
N SER A 78 -19.53 18.87 20.42
CA SER A 78 -20.48 17.90 19.91
C SER A 78 -21.48 18.56 18.95
N SER A 79 -21.95 17.81 17.96
CA SER A 79 -23.00 18.27 17.04
C SER A 79 -24.21 18.86 17.79
N LYS A 80 -24.58 18.24 18.91
CA LYS A 80 -25.67 18.67 19.78
C LYS A 80 -25.39 20.03 20.43
N GLU A 81 -24.24 20.21 21.07
CA GLU A 81 -23.86 21.48 21.71
C GLU A 81 -23.83 22.65 20.71
N ILE A 82 -23.27 22.41 19.52
CA ILE A 82 -23.24 23.42 18.46
C ILE A 82 -24.66 23.79 18.03
N LYS A 83 -25.54 22.78 17.86
CA LYS A 83 -26.93 22.98 17.45
C LYS A 83 -27.73 23.74 18.51
N GLU A 84 -27.49 23.46 19.79
CA GLU A 84 -28.09 24.20 20.91
C GLU A 84 -27.69 25.69 20.91
N ILE A 85 -26.40 26.00 20.69
CA ILE A 85 -25.92 27.39 20.61
C ILE A 85 -26.54 28.11 19.41
N LEU A 86 -26.58 27.47 18.24
CA LEU A 86 -27.17 28.04 17.04
C LEU A 86 -28.68 28.26 17.16
N ALA A 87 -29.39 27.52 18.03
CA ALA A 87 -30.82 27.72 18.24
C ALA A 87 -31.16 29.13 18.75
N ASN A 88 -30.24 29.76 19.49
CA ASN A 88 -30.39 31.14 19.99
C ASN A 88 -30.36 32.21 18.90
N TYR A 89 -29.90 31.85 17.69
CA TYR A 89 -29.77 32.74 16.53
C TYR A 89 -30.88 32.53 15.49
N ARG A 90 -31.93 31.78 15.85
CA ARG A 90 -33.13 31.62 15.03
C ARG A 90 -33.98 32.88 15.09
N GLN A 91 -34.62 33.21 13.97
CA GLN A 91 -35.57 34.32 13.87
C GLN A 91 -36.99 33.86 14.19
N THR A 92 -37.28 32.57 14.02
CA THR A 92 -38.57 31.97 14.41
C THR A 92 -38.54 31.60 15.89
N PRO A 93 -39.52 32.01 16.71
CA PRO A 93 -39.56 31.61 18.12
C PRO A 93 -39.71 30.09 18.24
N ILE A 94 -38.98 29.50 19.20
CA ILE A 94 -39.10 28.07 19.55
C ILE A 94 -40.53 27.85 20.04
N ALA A 95 -41.34 27.09 19.30
CA ALA A 95 -42.67 26.68 19.77
C ALA A 95 -42.48 25.83 21.03
N ALA A 96 -42.90 26.35 22.18
CA ALA A 96 -42.97 25.58 23.41
C ALA A 96 -43.81 24.32 23.17
N THR A 97 -43.21 23.17 23.40
CA THR A 97 -43.88 21.87 23.37
C THR A 97 -45.09 21.90 24.29
N ALA A 98 -46.22 21.41 23.77
CA ALA A 98 -47.55 21.47 24.36
C ALA A 98 -47.61 20.97 25.81
N ALA A 99 -47.91 21.87 26.75
CA ALA A 99 -48.55 21.53 28.01
C ALA A 99 -50.06 21.49 27.73
N GLY A 100 -50.63 20.29 27.69
CA GLY A 100 -52.08 20.10 27.61
C GLY A 100 -52.74 20.47 28.93
N GLU A 101 -53.57 21.51 28.90
CA GLU A 101 -54.58 21.77 29.91
C GLU A 101 -55.65 20.67 29.83
N GLY A 102 -55.83 19.92 30.91
CA GLY A 102 -56.83 18.88 31.06
C GLY A 102 -57.26 18.79 32.52
N GLU A 103 -58.57 18.87 32.72
CA GLU A 103 -59.27 19.20 33.96
C GLU A 103 -59.06 18.23 35.13
N ALA A 104 -59.25 18.78 36.34
CA ALA A 104 -59.18 18.09 37.61
C ALA A 104 -60.30 17.05 37.79
N SER A 105 -59.92 15.82 38.12
CA SER A 105 -60.72 14.93 38.96
C SER A 105 -59.81 14.09 39.84
N THR A 106 -59.88 14.37 41.14
CA THR A 106 -59.34 13.59 42.26
C THR A 106 -59.95 12.20 42.31
N GLU A 107 -59.12 11.14 42.33
CA GLU A 107 -59.18 10.10 43.39
C GLU A 107 -58.01 9.09 43.34
N SER A 108 -57.47 8.85 44.56
CA SER A 108 -56.69 7.71 45.06
C SER A 108 -55.35 7.29 44.44
N ARG A 109 -54.30 7.54 45.24
CA ARG A 109 -53.00 6.85 45.30
C ARG A 109 -53.19 5.35 45.49
N MET A 110 -52.38 4.53 44.80
CA MET A 110 -51.70 3.36 45.38
C MET A 110 -50.64 2.82 44.40
N ASP A 111 -49.39 3.04 44.80
CA ASP A 111 -48.12 2.38 44.46
C ASP A 111 -48.11 1.31 43.36
N GLN A 112 -47.50 1.65 42.21
CA GLN A 112 -46.66 0.73 41.46
C GLN A 112 -45.40 1.47 40.98
N GLU A 113 -44.26 1.02 41.50
CA GLU A 113 -42.93 1.36 41.03
C GLU A 113 -42.76 0.85 39.59
N GLU A 114 -42.88 1.75 38.61
CA GLU A 114 -42.43 1.49 37.24
C GLU A 114 -41.11 2.21 36.99
N LYS A 115 -40.12 1.41 36.57
CA LYS A 115 -38.83 1.85 36.05
C LYS A 115 -39.04 2.78 34.86
N GLU A 116 -38.76 4.06 35.02
CA GLU A 116 -38.46 4.95 33.89
C GLU A 116 -37.10 4.53 33.32
N GLU A 117 -37.10 3.59 32.38
CA GLU A 117 -36.06 3.57 31.35
C GLU A 117 -36.25 4.84 30.52
N LYS A 118 -35.39 5.84 30.76
CA LYS A 118 -35.21 6.95 29.82
C LYS A 118 -34.77 6.36 28.50
N GLU A 119 -35.69 6.14 27.56
CA GLU A 119 -35.35 6.02 26.15
C GLU A 119 -34.60 7.30 25.77
N GLU A 120 -33.28 7.19 25.58
CA GLU A 120 -32.51 8.26 24.92
C GLU A 120 -33.16 8.48 23.55
N GLU A 121 -33.84 9.62 23.37
CA GLU A 121 -34.32 10.05 22.06
C GLU A 121 -33.15 10.01 21.07
N LYS A 122 -33.18 9.06 20.14
CA LYS A 122 -32.15 8.94 19.10
C LYS A 122 -32.10 10.23 18.28
N GLU A 123 -30.95 10.90 18.31
CA GLU A 123 -30.73 12.14 17.55
C GLU A 123 -31.02 11.90 16.05
N ALA A 124 -31.87 12.75 15.47
CA ALA A 124 -32.22 12.67 14.05
C ALA A 124 -30.96 12.76 13.17
N ILE A 125 -30.94 11.96 12.11
CA ILE A 125 -29.76 11.83 11.25
C ILE A 125 -29.68 13.01 10.30
N CYS A 126 -28.50 13.62 10.22
CA CYS A 126 -28.26 14.81 9.42
C CYS A 126 -28.59 14.60 7.94
N THR A 127 -29.49 15.43 7.41
CA THR A 127 -29.82 15.42 5.97
C THR A 127 -28.65 15.82 5.08
N ALA A 128 -27.62 16.49 5.58
CA ALA A 128 -26.47 16.90 4.76
C ALA A 128 -25.34 15.87 4.76
N CYS A 129 -24.91 15.42 5.95
CA CYS A 129 -23.77 14.52 6.08
C CYS A 129 -24.12 13.07 6.32
N VAL A 130 -25.41 12.75 6.51
CA VAL A 130 -25.89 11.38 6.74
C VAL A 130 -25.10 10.74 7.86
N GLY A 131 -25.07 11.38 9.03
CA GLY A 131 -24.30 10.95 10.20
C GLY A 131 -22.76 11.10 10.13
N THR A 132 -22.17 11.36 8.96
CA THR A 132 -20.70 11.27 8.75
C THR A 132 -19.90 12.16 9.70
N VAL A 133 -20.15 13.47 9.71
CA VAL A 133 -19.49 14.39 10.66
C VAL A 133 -20.29 14.58 11.95
N GLN A 134 -21.57 14.18 11.95
CA GLN A 134 -22.44 14.23 13.13
C GLN A 134 -21.94 13.27 14.22
N PHE A 135 -21.52 12.07 13.82
CA PHE A 135 -21.06 11.00 14.71
C PHE A 135 -19.61 10.60 14.41
N ALA A 136 -18.76 11.55 14.02
CA ALA A 136 -17.38 11.27 13.61
C ALA A 136 -16.60 10.50 14.70
N GLU A 137 -16.83 10.85 15.95
CA GLU A 137 -16.21 10.24 17.13
C GLU A 137 -16.43 8.72 17.21
N ALA A 138 -17.58 8.24 16.71
CA ALA A 138 -17.92 6.82 16.75
C ALA A 138 -16.97 5.96 15.92
N PHE A 139 -16.30 6.54 14.92
CA PHE A 139 -15.35 5.81 14.07
C PHE A 139 -13.94 5.74 14.68
N VAL A 140 -13.61 6.58 15.66
CA VAL A 140 -12.24 6.72 16.18
C VAL A 140 -11.75 5.43 16.82
N GLN A 141 -12.59 4.80 17.66
CA GLN A 141 -12.17 3.65 18.45
C GLN A 141 -11.77 2.46 17.57
N GLU A 142 -12.58 2.14 16.55
CA GLU A 142 -12.29 1.06 15.60
C GLU A 142 -11.00 1.34 14.81
N ILE A 143 -10.76 2.61 14.43
CA ILE A 143 -9.52 3.02 13.76
C ILE A 143 -8.31 2.84 14.67
N VAL A 144 -8.37 3.33 15.91
CA VAL A 144 -7.27 3.23 16.88
C VAL A 144 -6.95 1.77 17.19
N GLU A 145 -7.96 0.93 17.40
CA GLU A 145 -7.79 -0.51 17.62
C GLU A 145 -7.10 -1.19 16.42
N ARG A 146 -7.49 -0.81 15.19
CA ARG A 146 -6.83 -1.30 13.98
C ARG A 146 -5.37 -0.88 13.91
N MET A 147 -5.06 0.38 14.21
CA MET A 147 -3.69 0.91 14.21
C MET A 147 -2.80 0.19 15.24
N GLN A 148 -3.32 -0.01 16.45
CA GLN A 148 -2.64 -0.73 17.53
C GLN A 148 -2.42 -2.21 17.18
N LYS A 149 -3.42 -2.86 16.56
CA LYS A 149 -3.32 -4.26 16.12
C LYS A 149 -2.25 -4.47 15.06
N GLU A 150 -2.16 -3.58 14.08
CA GLU A 150 -1.12 -3.64 13.05
C GLU A 150 0.27 -3.34 13.64
N ALA A 151 0.34 -2.41 14.61
CA ALA A 151 1.56 -2.05 15.32
C ALA A 151 2.70 -1.65 14.36
N TYR A 152 2.41 -0.72 13.45
CA TYR A 152 3.42 -0.08 12.60
C TYR A 152 4.38 0.75 13.45
N VAL A 153 5.68 0.54 13.29
CA VAL A 153 6.71 1.38 13.90
C VAL A 153 6.80 2.69 13.14
N THR A 154 6.23 3.76 13.69
CA THR A 154 6.25 5.11 13.11
C THR A 154 6.02 6.16 14.20
N LYS A 155 6.28 7.43 13.86
CA LYS A 155 5.88 8.59 14.66
C LYS A 155 4.77 9.41 14.01
N THR A 156 4.60 9.24 12.69
CA THR A 156 3.62 9.99 11.91
C THR A 156 2.76 9.08 11.05
N PHE A 157 1.62 9.58 10.60
CA PHE A 157 0.75 8.92 9.63
C PHE A 157 0.11 9.94 8.69
N ASN A 158 -0.24 9.52 7.47
CA ASN A 158 -1.04 10.28 6.53
C ASN A 158 -2.42 9.62 6.42
N MET A 159 -3.49 10.41 6.37
CA MET A 159 -4.86 9.93 6.25
C MET A 159 -5.56 10.40 4.98
N ASN A 160 -6.03 9.43 4.21
CA ASN A 160 -6.93 9.61 3.08
C ASN A 160 -8.33 9.15 3.44
N VAL A 161 -9.31 10.00 3.17
CA VAL A 161 -10.71 9.76 3.54
C VAL A 161 -11.59 9.69 2.30
N THR A 162 -12.36 8.61 2.23
CA THR A 162 -13.45 8.42 1.27
C THR A 162 -14.77 8.45 2.03
N LEU A 163 -15.59 9.47 1.76
CA LEU A 163 -16.92 9.63 2.37
C LEU A 163 -18.00 9.10 1.42
N PRO A 164 -19.22 8.82 1.91
CA PRO A 164 -20.32 8.37 1.07
C PRO A 164 -20.53 9.34 -0.09
N THR A 165 -20.70 8.83 -1.31
CA THR A 165 -20.95 9.65 -2.50
C THR A 165 -22.18 10.53 -2.33
N SER A 166 -23.14 10.03 -1.59
CA SER A 166 -24.40 10.65 -1.28
C SER A 166 -24.26 11.94 -0.44
N THR A 167 -23.17 12.12 0.33
CA THR A 167 -22.82 13.41 0.96
C THR A 167 -22.61 14.53 -0.07
N LEU A 168 -22.14 14.20 -1.28
CA LEU A 168 -22.00 15.19 -2.35
C LEU A 168 -23.36 15.60 -2.89
N VAL A 169 -24.22 14.61 -3.12
CA VAL A 169 -25.57 14.81 -3.67
C VAL A 169 -26.35 15.75 -2.76
N ARG A 170 -26.28 15.49 -1.46
CA ARG A 170 -26.94 16.27 -0.43
C ARG A 170 -26.34 17.64 -0.25
N ASN A 171 -25.01 17.78 -0.26
CA ASN A 171 -24.39 19.11 -0.22
C ASN A 171 -24.88 19.99 -1.38
N HIS A 172 -25.03 19.42 -2.58
CA HIS A 172 -25.58 20.15 -3.71
C HIS A 172 -27.07 20.46 -3.54
N ALA A 173 -27.88 19.50 -3.07
CA ALA A 173 -29.29 19.73 -2.78
C ALA A 173 -29.49 20.84 -1.73
N MET A 174 -28.64 20.89 -0.70
CA MET A 174 -28.63 21.97 0.30
C MET A 174 -28.35 23.34 -0.33
N ALA A 175 -27.44 23.42 -1.31
CA ALA A 175 -27.16 24.66 -2.04
C ALA A 175 -28.39 25.18 -2.80
N ILE A 176 -29.10 24.26 -3.43
CA ILE A 176 -30.29 24.59 -4.17
C ILE A 176 -31.43 25.01 -3.23
N TYR A 177 -31.67 24.24 -2.17
CA TYR A 177 -32.71 24.54 -1.19
C TYR A 177 -32.47 25.90 -0.52
N TRP A 178 -31.21 26.20 -0.21
CA TRP A 178 -30.82 27.51 0.30
C TRP A 178 -31.16 28.63 -0.67
N ASN A 179 -30.75 28.54 -1.94
CA ASN A 179 -31.06 29.54 -2.97
C ASN A 179 -32.56 29.69 -3.27
N GLN A 180 -33.39 28.71 -2.91
CA GLN A 180 -34.85 28.82 -3.02
C GLN A 180 -35.46 29.59 -1.85
N LYS A 181 -34.86 29.50 -0.67
CA LYS A 181 -35.34 30.15 0.56
C LYS A 181 -34.69 31.51 0.81
N LEU A 182 -33.49 31.71 0.30
CA LEU A 182 -32.61 32.85 0.53
C LEU A 182 -31.95 33.28 -0.78
N SER A 183 -31.46 34.51 -0.83
CA SER A 183 -31.01 35.17 -2.06
C SER A 183 -29.65 34.67 -2.60
N SER A 184 -28.74 34.19 -1.75
CA SER A 184 -27.41 33.75 -2.19
C SER A 184 -26.85 32.62 -1.34
N TYR A 185 -26.43 31.53 -1.98
CA TYR A 185 -25.71 30.44 -1.32
C TYR A 185 -24.26 30.84 -0.99
N PRO A 186 -23.78 30.59 0.24
CA PRO A 186 -22.41 30.85 0.65
C PRO A 186 -21.39 30.21 -0.29
N THR A 187 -20.39 30.97 -0.77
CA THR A 187 -19.20 30.40 -1.43
C THR A 187 -18.11 30.03 -0.44
N SER A 188 -18.26 30.43 0.81
CA SER A 188 -17.27 30.31 1.90
C SER A 188 -17.25 28.94 2.57
N GLN A 189 -18.04 27.98 2.08
CA GLN A 189 -18.28 26.71 2.76
C GLN A 189 -17.05 25.86 2.93
N VAL A 190 -17.03 25.14 4.04
CA VAL A 190 -15.94 24.23 4.37
C VAL A 190 -16.22 22.84 3.80
N ASP A 191 -15.19 22.15 3.30
CA ASP A 191 -15.37 20.79 2.77
C ASP A 191 -15.64 19.81 3.93
N ILE A 192 -16.63 18.94 3.76
CA ILE A 192 -16.95 17.89 4.73
C ILE A 192 -15.76 16.97 5.00
N LYS A 193 -14.91 16.71 4.00
CA LYS A 193 -13.71 15.89 4.15
C LYS A 193 -12.67 16.54 5.05
N GLU A 194 -12.54 17.87 4.99
CA GLU A 194 -11.58 18.61 5.82
C GLU A 194 -11.98 18.49 7.29
N ILE A 195 -13.25 18.76 7.59
CA ILE A 195 -13.81 18.60 8.94
C ILE A 195 -13.69 17.16 9.43
N PHE A 196 -14.13 16.19 8.62
CA PHE A 196 -14.06 14.78 9.01
C PHE A 196 -12.62 14.34 9.30
N LYS A 197 -11.65 14.75 8.47
CA LYS A 197 -10.25 14.43 8.71
C LYS A 197 -9.78 14.93 10.07
N LEU A 198 -10.08 16.17 10.43
CA LEU A 198 -9.67 16.77 11.71
C LEU A 198 -10.34 16.09 12.91
N LEU A 199 -11.65 15.87 12.84
CA LEU A 199 -12.44 15.20 13.90
C LEU A 199 -11.96 13.78 14.19
N ILE A 200 -11.38 13.10 13.20
CA ILE A 200 -10.81 11.77 13.37
C ILE A 200 -9.33 11.86 13.77
N SER A 201 -8.55 12.75 13.16
CA SER A 201 -7.11 12.82 13.41
C SER A 201 -6.79 13.28 14.82
N TRP A 202 -7.42 14.34 15.35
CA TRP A 202 -7.06 14.85 16.68
C TRP A 202 -7.26 13.80 17.80
N PRO A 203 -8.39 13.06 17.86
CA PRO A 203 -8.52 11.97 18.82
C PRO A 203 -7.50 10.86 18.60
N ILE A 204 -7.17 10.51 17.35
CA ILE A 204 -6.14 9.51 17.06
C ILE A 204 -4.78 9.97 17.58
N GLU A 205 -4.38 11.23 17.35
CA GLU A 205 -3.11 11.78 17.82
C GLU A 205 -3.02 11.72 19.35
N ARG A 206 -4.11 12.09 20.04
CA ARG A 206 -4.20 12.03 21.52
C ARG A 206 -4.11 10.60 22.05
N GLN A 207 -4.77 9.63 21.41
CA GLN A 207 -4.82 8.25 21.89
C GLN A 207 -3.59 7.42 21.51
N THR A 208 -2.96 7.72 20.37
CA THR A 208 -1.83 6.91 19.84
C THR A 208 -0.48 7.57 20.04
N GLY A 209 -0.43 8.89 20.26
CA GLY A 209 0.80 9.68 20.29
C GLY A 209 1.44 9.88 18.91
N LEU A 210 0.82 9.41 17.84
CA LEU A 210 1.26 9.67 16.46
C LEU A 210 0.83 11.07 16.02
N THR A 211 1.48 11.63 15.00
CA THR A 211 1.14 12.94 14.43
C THR A 211 0.70 12.81 12.98
N LEU A 212 -0.33 13.54 12.58
CA LEU A 212 -0.76 13.63 11.19
C LEU A 212 0.29 14.41 10.38
N ASP A 213 0.87 13.77 9.37
CA ASP A 213 1.85 14.35 8.45
C ASP A 213 1.56 13.88 7.03
N PHE A 214 1.32 14.82 6.11
CA PHE A 214 1.05 14.53 4.70
C PHE A 214 2.22 13.85 3.99
N GLY A 215 3.45 14.06 4.48
CA GLY A 215 4.66 13.41 3.98
C GLY A 215 4.92 12.02 4.59
N SER A 216 4.07 11.53 5.49
CA SER A 216 4.29 10.25 6.14
C SER A 216 4.25 9.07 5.16
N GLU A 217 5.22 8.16 5.31
CA GLU A 217 5.29 6.90 4.57
C GLU A 217 4.17 5.92 4.97
N LEU A 218 3.58 6.07 6.17
CA LEU A 218 2.43 5.29 6.59
C LEU A 218 1.16 5.97 6.12
N ARG A 219 0.47 5.35 5.16
CA ARG A 219 -0.76 5.85 4.56
C ARG A 219 -1.94 5.03 5.05
N MET A 220 -2.89 5.71 5.69
CA MET A 220 -4.15 5.16 6.14
C MET A 220 -5.28 5.62 5.21
N GLN A 221 -6.04 4.68 4.69
CA GLN A 221 -7.22 4.90 3.87
C GLN A 221 -8.46 4.54 4.72
N VAL A 222 -9.26 5.54 5.05
CA VAL A 222 -10.53 5.39 5.78
C VAL A 222 -11.68 5.57 4.79
N ALA A 223 -12.50 4.54 4.61
CA ALA A 223 -13.69 4.60 3.78
C ALA A 223 -14.95 4.47 4.64
N ILE A 224 -15.83 5.48 4.54
CA ILE A 224 -17.15 5.49 5.15
C ILE A 224 -18.18 5.25 4.04
N LYS A 225 -19.06 4.26 4.23
CA LYS A 225 -20.18 3.99 3.34
C LYS A 225 -21.50 4.31 4.02
N HIS A 226 -22.52 4.42 3.19
CA HIS A 226 -23.89 4.57 3.64
C HIS A 226 -24.76 3.72 2.72
N GLU A 227 -25.06 2.49 3.16
CA GLU A 227 -25.65 1.46 2.28
C GLU A 227 -26.97 1.89 1.67
N GLU A 228 -27.83 2.52 2.47
CA GLU A 228 -29.17 2.91 2.04
C GLU A 228 -29.15 3.98 0.95
N THR A 229 -28.03 4.72 0.80
CA THR A 229 -27.91 5.81 -0.18
C THR A 229 -26.72 5.70 -1.09
N LYS A 230 -26.19 4.47 -1.21
CA LYS A 230 -25.15 4.14 -2.16
C LYS A 230 -25.59 4.39 -3.61
N GLU A 231 -26.91 4.44 -3.87
CA GLU A 231 -27.51 4.59 -5.19
C GLU A 231 -28.03 6.02 -5.46
N ASP A 232 -27.85 6.94 -4.52
CA ASP A 232 -28.47 8.27 -4.60
C ASP A 232 -27.94 9.13 -5.71
N HIS A 233 -26.80 8.80 -6.30
CA HIS A 233 -26.29 9.47 -7.49
C HIS A 233 -26.70 8.77 -8.79
N ILE A 234 -27.32 7.58 -8.74
CA ILE A 234 -27.74 6.83 -9.93
C ILE A 234 -28.79 7.61 -10.71
N PHE A 235 -29.69 8.35 -10.05
CA PHE A 235 -30.65 9.22 -10.73
C PHE A 235 -29.95 10.21 -11.67
N LEU A 236 -28.73 10.68 -11.36
CA LEU A 236 -27.96 11.55 -12.25
C LEU A 236 -27.77 10.91 -13.63
N SER A 237 -27.56 9.59 -13.70
CA SER A 237 -27.40 8.88 -14.99
C SER A 237 -28.67 8.82 -15.84
N THR A 238 -29.86 9.06 -15.25
CA THR A 238 -31.13 9.08 -15.98
C THR A 238 -31.43 10.45 -16.61
N MET A 239 -30.68 11.50 -16.24
CA MET A 239 -30.82 12.83 -16.83
C MET A 239 -29.81 13.06 -17.93
N LYS A 240 -30.32 13.37 -19.13
CA LYS A 240 -29.49 13.70 -20.29
C LYS A 240 -28.57 14.89 -20.05
N GLU A 241 -28.99 15.82 -19.19
CA GLU A 241 -28.26 17.04 -18.87
C GLU A 241 -27.02 16.79 -17.99
N SER A 242 -27.00 15.73 -17.16
CA SER A 242 -25.93 15.48 -16.18
C SER A 242 -24.61 15.00 -16.81
N GLY A 243 -24.68 14.43 -18.03
CA GLY A 243 -23.55 13.80 -18.71
C GLY A 243 -22.99 12.54 -18.02
N LEU A 244 -23.62 12.02 -16.96
CA LEU A 244 -23.16 10.82 -16.25
C LEU A 244 -23.55 9.55 -16.99
N ILE A 245 -22.56 8.77 -17.43
CA ILE A 245 -22.78 7.49 -18.12
C ILE A 245 -22.21 6.38 -17.25
N ILE A 246 -23.08 5.64 -16.56
CA ILE A 246 -22.72 4.45 -15.78
C ILE A 246 -22.79 3.22 -16.71
N LYS A 247 -21.66 2.53 -16.91
CA LYS A 247 -21.56 1.33 -17.76
C LYS A 247 -20.84 0.22 -17.03
N THR A 248 -21.37 -1.00 -17.07
CA THR A 248 -20.66 -2.17 -16.55
C THR A 248 -19.71 -2.75 -17.59
N LYS A 249 -18.41 -2.78 -17.29
CA LYS A 249 -17.37 -3.42 -18.11
C LYS A 249 -16.87 -4.68 -17.40
N ARG A 250 -16.53 -5.74 -18.14
CA ARG A 250 -15.82 -6.90 -17.60
C ARG A 250 -14.32 -6.73 -17.84
N GLU A 251 -13.53 -6.80 -16.77
CA GLU A 251 -12.07 -6.76 -16.82
C GLU A 251 -11.54 -7.81 -15.84
N ASN A 252 -10.63 -8.68 -16.29
CA ASN A 252 -10.07 -9.80 -15.50
C ASN A 252 -11.12 -10.64 -14.74
N ARG A 253 -12.20 -11.05 -15.41
CA ARG A 253 -13.33 -11.83 -14.85
C ARG A 253 -14.12 -11.16 -13.71
N LYS A 254 -13.80 -9.91 -13.33
CA LYS A 254 -14.59 -9.10 -12.39
C LYS A 254 -15.50 -8.14 -13.16
N LYS A 255 -16.74 -7.93 -12.68
CA LYS A 255 -17.63 -6.87 -13.17
C LYS A 255 -17.17 -5.56 -12.52
N ILE A 256 -16.80 -4.58 -13.33
CA ILE A 256 -16.39 -3.25 -12.89
C ILE A 256 -17.42 -2.25 -13.42
N VAL A 257 -17.93 -1.38 -12.56
CA VAL A 257 -18.85 -0.31 -12.95
C VAL A 257 -18.02 0.95 -13.27
N VAL A 258 -18.05 1.39 -14.52
CA VAL A 258 -17.35 2.56 -15.04
C VAL A 258 -18.30 3.76 -15.00
N GLY A 259 -17.82 4.91 -14.54
CA GLY A 259 -18.62 6.14 -14.39
C GLY A 259 -19.22 6.35 -13.00
N ASP A 260 -19.04 5.38 -12.09
CA ASP A 260 -19.59 5.38 -10.71
C ASP A 260 -18.66 6.05 -9.68
N GLY A 261 -17.50 6.53 -10.13
CA GLY A 261 -16.50 7.15 -9.25
C GLY A 261 -16.91 8.54 -8.77
N ARG A 262 -16.55 8.90 -7.52
CA ARG A 262 -16.89 10.17 -6.85
C ARG A 262 -16.69 11.42 -7.72
N HIS A 263 -15.63 11.49 -8.52
CA HIS A 263 -15.35 12.63 -9.40
C HIS A 263 -16.37 12.80 -10.54
N HIS A 264 -16.92 11.70 -11.07
CA HIS A 264 -18.00 11.74 -12.06
C HIS A 264 -19.30 12.24 -11.42
N VAL A 265 -19.56 11.81 -10.17
CA VAL A 265 -20.73 12.25 -9.42
C VAL A 265 -20.66 13.74 -9.08
N VAL A 266 -19.51 14.27 -8.62
CA VAL A 266 -19.33 15.72 -8.40
C VAL A 266 -19.66 16.53 -9.65
N LYS A 267 -19.21 16.08 -10.82
CA LYS A 267 -19.47 16.76 -12.10
C LYS A 267 -20.93 16.66 -12.54
N ALA A 268 -21.58 15.54 -12.28
CA ALA A 268 -22.99 15.32 -12.61
C ALA A 268 -23.93 16.06 -11.65
N LEU A 269 -23.48 16.28 -10.43
CA LEU A 269 -24.25 16.94 -9.38
C LEU A 269 -24.43 18.43 -9.60
N THR A 270 -23.62 19.11 -10.41
CA THR A 270 -23.86 20.52 -10.73
C THR A 270 -25.16 20.77 -11.50
N LEU A 271 -25.94 19.71 -11.80
CA LEU A 271 -27.00 19.73 -12.80
C LEU A 271 -28.37 19.24 -12.26
N VAL A 272 -28.56 18.91 -10.97
CA VAL A 272 -29.80 18.22 -10.48
C VAL A 272 -30.22 18.44 -9.00
N LYS A 273 -31.52 18.22 -8.63
CA LYS A 273 -32.18 18.32 -7.29
C LYS A 273 -32.79 17.01 -6.66
N ASP A 274 -32.64 16.87 -5.31
CA ASP A 274 -33.24 16.00 -4.21
C ASP A 274 -33.20 14.44 -4.31
N HIS A 275 -33.21 13.55 -3.27
CA HIS A 275 -34.09 13.31 -2.06
C HIS A 275 -33.40 12.65 -0.80
N ARG A 276 -34.07 11.84 0.09
CA ARG A 276 -33.86 11.57 1.58
C ARG A 276 -33.30 10.16 2.05
N PHE A 277 -32.73 10.07 3.29
CA PHE A 277 -31.77 9.03 3.78
C PHE A 277 -31.84 8.65 5.31
N VAL A 278 -31.03 7.65 5.73
CA VAL A 278 -30.74 7.16 7.12
C VAL A 278 -29.23 7.34 7.51
N SER A 279 -28.55 6.40 8.22
CA SER A 279 -27.24 6.59 8.92
C SER A 279 -26.03 5.82 8.31
N PRO A 280 -24.78 6.33 8.42
CA PRO A 280 -23.60 5.80 7.74
C PRO A 280 -22.89 4.74 8.59
N GLN A 281 -22.01 3.95 7.97
CA GLN A 281 -21.19 2.93 8.63
C GLN A 281 -19.75 3.02 8.11
N LEU A 282 -18.78 2.67 8.97
CA LEU A 282 -17.41 2.45 8.55
C LEU A 282 -17.37 1.23 7.63
N ASP A 283 -16.74 1.36 6.47
CA ASP A 283 -16.69 0.30 5.46
C ASP A 283 -15.35 -0.42 5.45
N SER A 284 -14.27 0.35 5.36
CA SER A 284 -12.92 -0.23 5.40
C SER A 284 -11.90 0.73 5.97
N ILE A 285 -10.93 0.14 6.68
CA ILE A 285 -9.71 0.78 7.12
C ILE A 285 -8.56 -0.02 6.51
N GLU A 286 -7.89 0.56 5.53
CA GLU A 286 -6.68 -0.01 4.92
C GLU A 286 -5.47 0.80 5.34
N MET A 287 -4.43 0.12 5.82
CA MET A 287 -3.17 0.75 6.21
C MET A 287 -2.05 0.14 5.39
N MET A 288 -1.33 1.01 4.68
CA MET A 288 -0.23 0.63 3.82
C MET A 288 0.97 1.54 4.08
N ARG A 289 2.16 0.95 4.15
CA ARG A 289 3.44 1.68 4.13
C ARG A 289 4.14 1.48 2.79
N GLU A 290 4.92 2.48 2.40
CA GLU A 290 5.93 2.34 1.35
C GLU A 290 6.87 1.15 1.61
N SER A 291 7.36 0.56 0.52
CA SER A 291 8.19 -0.65 0.56
C SER A 291 9.63 -0.31 0.97
N VAL A 292 10.30 -1.25 1.63
CA VAL A 292 11.72 -1.12 1.98
C VAL A 292 12.54 -2.21 1.29
N PHE A 293 13.83 -1.96 1.12
CA PHE A 293 14.68 -2.80 0.29
C PHE A 293 15.86 -3.33 1.10
N VAL A 294 16.11 -4.63 1.00
CA VAL A 294 17.30 -5.28 1.56
C VAL A 294 17.92 -6.14 0.48
N GLY A 295 19.23 -6.12 0.34
CA GLY A 295 19.89 -6.93 -0.67
C GLY A 295 21.32 -7.27 -0.32
N GLY A 296 21.89 -8.16 -1.12
CA GLY A 296 23.23 -8.68 -0.93
C GLY A 296 23.64 -9.51 -2.14
N ARG A 297 24.50 -10.49 -1.90
CA ARG A 297 24.85 -11.51 -2.89
C ARG A 297 24.52 -12.90 -2.39
N TYR A 298 23.98 -13.75 -3.25
CA TYR A 298 23.75 -15.15 -2.92
C TYR A 298 24.75 -16.07 -3.64
N LEU A 299 25.14 -17.12 -2.94
CA LEU A 299 25.86 -18.27 -3.44
C LEU A 299 24.90 -19.46 -3.45
N LYS A 300 25.09 -20.33 -4.42
CA LYS A 300 24.29 -21.53 -4.63
C LYS A 300 25.23 -22.67 -4.97
N TYR A 301 25.36 -23.63 -4.06
CA TYR A 301 26.36 -24.69 -4.13
C TYR A 301 25.86 -25.99 -4.78
N THR A 302 24.55 -26.15 -4.93
CA THR A 302 23.94 -27.36 -5.48
C THR A 302 23.24 -27.14 -6.81
N ARG A 303 22.97 -28.23 -7.53
CA ARG A 303 22.33 -28.25 -8.87
C ARG A 303 20.85 -28.63 -8.83
N ASP A 304 20.26 -28.72 -7.64
CA ASP A 304 18.87 -29.10 -7.37
C ASP A 304 18.02 -27.92 -6.83
N VAL A 305 18.62 -26.75 -6.63
CA VAL A 305 17.94 -25.55 -6.12
C VAL A 305 17.61 -24.59 -7.26
N SER A 306 16.36 -24.15 -7.35
CA SER A 306 15.94 -23.12 -8.31
C SER A 306 16.24 -21.71 -7.77
N GLN A 307 16.34 -20.68 -8.62
CA GLN A 307 16.50 -19.30 -8.11
C GLN A 307 15.21 -18.79 -7.46
N THR A 308 14.07 -19.08 -8.09
CA THR A 308 12.70 -18.73 -7.64
C THR A 308 11.83 -19.99 -7.70
N PRO A 309 10.75 -20.10 -6.90
CA PRO A 309 9.86 -21.25 -6.90
C PRO A 309 9.50 -21.69 -8.31
N TRP A 310 9.74 -22.96 -8.61
CA TRP A 310 9.54 -23.51 -9.92
C TRP A 310 8.46 -24.58 -9.85
N SER A 311 7.26 -24.22 -10.29
CA SER A 311 6.10 -25.11 -10.31
C SER A 311 5.41 -25.12 -11.68
N ILE A 312 4.77 -26.23 -12.00
CA ILE A 312 3.79 -26.34 -13.09
C ILE A 312 2.48 -26.83 -12.45
N GLY A 313 1.47 -25.96 -12.43
CA GLY A 313 0.24 -26.22 -11.69
C GLY A 313 0.53 -26.43 -10.21
N THR A 314 0.23 -27.62 -9.70
CA THR A 314 0.48 -28.01 -8.30
C THR A 314 1.79 -28.78 -8.09
N THR A 315 2.47 -29.17 -9.17
CA THR A 315 3.72 -29.93 -9.09
C THR A 315 4.92 -29.00 -8.99
N MET A 316 5.68 -29.10 -7.90
CA MET A 316 6.96 -28.43 -7.75
C MET A 316 8.03 -29.18 -8.55
N LEU A 317 8.71 -28.48 -9.47
CA LEU A 317 9.81 -29.02 -10.28
C LEU A 317 11.16 -28.93 -9.58
N ALA A 318 11.28 -28.03 -8.61
CA ALA A 318 12.36 -27.99 -7.63
C ALA A 318 11.72 -27.77 -6.26
N GLU A 319 12.08 -28.60 -5.29
CA GLU A 319 11.56 -28.51 -3.92
C GLU A 319 11.98 -27.20 -3.24
N LEU A 320 13.20 -26.74 -3.54
CA LEU A 320 13.81 -25.56 -2.92
C LEU A 320 14.07 -24.45 -3.94
N SER A 321 14.04 -23.21 -3.44
CA SER A 321 14.47 -22.04 -4.18
C SER A 321 15.31 -21.09 -3.32
N VAL A 322 16.26 -20.39 -3.94
CA VAL A 322 17.07 -19.35 -3.28
C VAL A 322 16.15 -18.32 -2.64
N SER A 323 15.16 -17.80 -3.38
CA SER A 323 14.24 -16.81 -2.83
C SER A 323 13.43 -17.35 -1.64
N GLY A 324 13.02 -18.62 -1.66
CA GLY A 324 12.29 -19.23 -0.54
C GLY A 324 13.14 -19.34 0.74
N ILE A 325 14.42 -19.70 0.60
CA ILE A 325 15.35 -19.79 1.75
C ILE A 325 15.64 -18.41 2.34
N VAL A 326 15.77 -17.39 1.49
CA VAL A 326 16.20 -16.04 1.91
C VAL A 326 15.03 -15.18 2.38
N CYS A 327 13.93 -15.15 1.63
CA CYS A 327 12.95 -14.08 1.76
C CYS A 327 12.00 -14.25 2.94
N GLU A 328 11.71 -15.48 3.39
CA GLU A 328 10.79 -15.69 4.52
C GLU A 328 11.38 -15.17 5.85
N THR A 329 12.67 -15.40 6.09
CA THR A 329 13.38 -14.87 7.26
C THR A 329 13.36 -13.34 7.26
N LEU A 330 13.66 -12.73 6.13
CA LEU A 330 13.63 -11.27 5.98
C LEU A 330 12.20 -10.73 6.12
N LYS A 331 11.21 -11.33 5.45
CA LYS A 331 9.80 -10.93 5.53
C LYS A 331 9.31 -10.93 6.98
N SER A 332 9.65 -11.97 7.74
CA SER A 332 9.30 -12.08 9.16
C SER A 332 9.95 -10.96 9.99
N ALA A 333 11.25 -10.70 9.80
CA ALA A 333 11.99 -9.67 10.51
C ALA A 333 11.45 -8.25 10.27
N PHE A 334 11.07 -7.93 9.03
CA PHE A 334 10.45 -6.65 8.65
C PHE A 334 8.94 -6.59 8.96
N ARG A 335 8.34 -7.72 9.36
CA ARG A 335 6.89 -7.91 9.48
C ARG A 335 6.17 -7.40 8.22
N ALA A 336 6.61 -7.85 7.05
CA ALA A 336 6.04 -7.48 5.76
C ALA A 336 4.90 -8.43 5.35
N ASP A 337 3.93 -7.93 4.58
CA ASP A 337 2.83 -8.76 4.06
C ASP A 337 3.32 -9.71 2.96
N GLU A 338 4.17 -9.19 2.09
CA GLU A 338 4.70 -9.86 0.91
C GLU A 338 6.14 -9.41 0.63
N PHE A 339 6.79 -10.09 -0.30
CA PHE A 339 8.10 -9.68 -0.81
C PHE A 339 8.19 -9.86 -2.31
N LYS A 340 9.09 -9.10 -2.95
CA LYS A 340 9.53 -9.35 -4.33
C LYS A 340 11.03 -9.57 -4.36
N PHE A 341 11.45 -10.74 -4.82
CA PHE A 341 12.86 -11.10 -4.97
C PHE A 341 13.34 -10.76 -6.39
N VAL A 342 14.39 -9.96 -6.51
CA VAL A 342 14.93 -9.49 -7.79
C VAL A 342 16.44 -9.68 -7.81
N THR A 343 16.97 -10.17 -8.94
CA THR A 343 18.38 -10.56 -9.09
C THR A 343 19.00 -9.94 -10.33
N ALA A 344 20.31 -9.76 -10.34
CA ALA A 344 21.05 -9.30 -11.52
C ALA A 344 21.22 -10.47 -12.51
N GLY A 345 20.17 -10.80 -13.25
CA GLY A 345 20.08 -11.98 -14.11
C GLY A 345 19.75 -13.28 -13.36
N ARG A 346 19.87 -14.42 -14.06
CA ARG A 346 19.47 -15.73 -13.56
C ARG A 346 20.33 -16.87 -14.09
N GLU A 347 20.55 -17.88 -13.27
CA GLU A 347 21.08 -19.18 -13.65
C GLU A 347 20.00 -20.28 -13.68
N ASP A 348 20.25 -21.35 -14.45
CA ASP A 348 19.40 -22.53 -14.48
C ASP A 348 19.47 -23.31 -13.14
N ALA A 349 18.47 -24.13 -12.85
CA ALA A 349 18.42 -24.92 -11.60
C ALA A 349 19.66 -25.82 -11.43
N ASN A 350 20.18 -26.38 -12.54
CA ASN A 350 21.36 -27.24 -12.53
C ASN A 350 22.71 -26.51 -12.58
N VAL A 351 22.73 -25.18 -12.42
CA VAL A 351 23.93 -24.33 -12.45
C VAL A 351 24.23 -23.80 -11.05
N ARG A 352 25.49 -23.89 -10.60
CA ARG A 352 25.92 -23.31 -9.32
C ARG A 352 26.24 -21.82 -9.48
N MET A 353 26.11 -21.06 -8.41
CA MET A 353 26.54 -19.67 -8.30
C MET A 353 27.61 -19.57 -7.22
N LEU A 354 28.86 -19.41 -7.62
CA LEU A 354 30.05 -19.46 -6.77
C LEU A 354 30.74 -18.07 -6.66
N GLY A 355 32.01 -18.07 -6.26
CA GLY A 355 32.88 -16.89 -6.17
C GLY A 355 32.29 -15.75 -5.36
N ASN A 356 32.03 -14.62 -6.00
CA ASN A 356 31.48 -13.43 -5.33
C ASN A 356 29.96 -13.52 -5.07
N GLY A 357 29.26 -14.46 -5.72
CA GLY A 357 27.82 -14.62 -5.64
C GLY A 357 27.04 -13.68 -6.56
N ARG A 358 25.77 -13.98 -6.80
CA ARG A 358 24.90 -13.14 -7.63
C ARG A 358 24.25 -12.04 -6.78
N PRO A 359 24.35 -10.77 -7.22
CA PRO A 359 23.60 -9.66 -6.62
C PRO A 359 22.08 -9.84 -6.64
N PHE A 360 21.42 -9.51 -5.53
CA PHE A 360 19.97 -9.53 -5.40
C PHE A 360 19.46 -8.47 -4.43
N TYR A 361 18.21 -8.07 -4.59
CA TYR A 361 17.46 -7.36 -3.56
C TYR A 361 16.09 -7.99 -3.33
N VAL A 362 15.52 -7.69 -2.17
CA VAL A 362 14.18 -8.06 -1.74
C VAL A 362 13.44 -6.77 -1.40
N GLU A 363 12.38 -6.51 -2.15
CA GLU A 363 11.41 -5.44 -1.86
C GLU A 363 10.39 -6.00 -0.87
N MET A 364 10.39 -5.46 0.35
CA MET A 364 9.43 -5.81 1.40
C MET A 364 8.18 -4.96 1.26
N ILE A 365 7.05 -5.61 1.04
CA ILE A 365 5.76 -4.94 0.81
C ILE A 365 5.05 -4.74 2.13
N ASN A 366 4.66 -3.48 2.39
CA ASN A 366 3.93 -3.07 3.58
C ASN A 366 4.61 -3.48 4.92
N PRO A 367 5.88 -3.13 5.14
CA PRO A 367 6.60 -3.52 6.35
C PRO A 367 6.10 -2.75 7.57
N ARG A 368 5.84 -3.48 8.68
CA ARG A 368 5.51 -2.84 9.97
C ARG A 368 6.77 -2.31 10.66
N ILE A 369 7.93 -2.89 10.37
CA ILE A 369 9.24 -2.45 10.86
C ILE A 369 10.07 -2.01 9.65
N PRO A 370 10.08 -0.71 9.29
CA PRO A 370 10.72 -0.26 8.04
C PRO A 370 12.25 -0.19 8.13
N VAL A 371 12.79 0.02 9.32
CA VAL A 371 14.24 0.18 9.54
C VAL A 371 14.70 -0.83 10.57
N LEU A 372 15.65 -1.67 10.17
CA LEU A 372 16.39 -2.55 11.08
C LEU A 372 17.81 -2.00 11.26
N PRO A 373 18.37 -2.03 12.48
CA PRO A 373 19.76 -1.66 12.71
C PRO A 373 20.72 -2.54 11.90
N SER A 374 21.86 -2.00 11.45
CA SER A 374 22.84 -2.76 10.65
C SER A 374 23.34 -4.03 11.35
N LYS A 375 23.43 -4.02 12.69
CA LYS A 375 23.74 -5.21 13.49
C LYS A 375 22.69 -6.32 13.32
N THR A 376 21.41 -5.95 13.28
CA THR A 376 20.30 -6.88 13.06
C THR A 376 20.33 -7.43 11.65
N ILE A 377 20.60 -6.59 10.64
CA ILE A 377 20.78 -7.07 9.25
C ILE A 377 21.91 -8.10 9.16
N LYS A 378 23.06 -7.84 9.81
CA LYS A 378 24.18 -8.80 9.85
C LYS A 378 23.83 -10.09 10.58
N GLN A 379 23.00 -10.02 11.63
CA GLN A 379 22.48 -11.21 12.30
C GLN A 379 21.57 -12.02 11.38
N LEU A 380 20.67 -11.37 10.63
CA LEU A 380 19.79 -12.02 9.66
C LEU A 380 20.58 -12.71 8.55
N GLU A 381 21.68 -12.12 8.06
CA GLU A 381 22.60 -12.81 7.13
C GLU A 381 23.10 -14.14 7.74
N GLY A 382 23.57 -14.10 8.99
CA GLY A 382 24.02 -15.29 9.72
C GLY A 382 22.91 -16.32 9.90
N GLU A 383 21.71 -15.90 10.27
CA GLU A 383 20.54 -16.77 10.44
C GLU A 383 20.13 -17.43 9.11
N ILE A 384 20.10 -16.68 8.00
CA ILE A 384 19.80 -17.26 6.68
C ILE A 384 20.86 -18.29 6.30
N ASN A 385 22.13 -18.02 6.61
CA ASN A 385 23.25 -18.91 6.33
C ASN A 385 23.24 -20.22 7.14
N THR A 386 22.45 -20.33 8.21
CA THR A 386 22.30 -21.58 8.97
C THR A 386 21.12 -22.44 8.51
N ILE A 387 20.21 -21.91 7.69
CA ILE A 387 19.01 -22.65 7.23
C ILE A 387 19.40 -23.84 6.33
N MET A 388 20.19 -23.57 5.28
CA MET A 388 20.67 -24.58 4.32
C MET A 388 22.14 -24.31 3.95
N PRO A 389 23.09 -24.47 4.89
CA PRO A 389 24.46 -23.98 4.74
C PRO A 389 25.23 -24.59 3.55
N ASP A 390 24.90 -25.83 3.22
CA ASP A 390 25.45 -26.63 2.12
C ASP A 390 24.80 -26.33 0.76
N LYS A 391 23.70 -25.57 0.73
CA LYS A 391 22.98 -25.23 -0.50
C LYS A 391 23.07 -23.77 -0.88
N VAL A 392 22.78 -22.87 0.06
CA VAL A 392 22.70 -21.42 -0.20
C VAL A 392 23.44 -20.66 0.91
N GLN A 393 24.22 -19.65 0.51
CA GLN A 393 24.81 -18.69 1.42
C GLN A 393 24.53 -17.27 0.91
N ILE A 394 24.39 -16.34 1.83
CA ILE A 394 24.23 -14.91 1.62
C ILE A 394 25.48 -14.23 2.14
N ARG A 395 25.91 -13.22 1.39
CA ARG A 395 27.00 -12.33 1.75
C ARG A 395 26.57 -10.91 1.55
N HIS A 396 27.13 -10.02 2.37
CA HIS A 396 27.00 -8.58 2.18
C HIS A 396 25.53 -8.12 2.20
N LEU A 397 24.72 -8.68 3.09
CA LEU A 397 23.35 -8.27 3.28
C LEU A 397 23.34 -6.86 3.89
N ALA A 398 22.60 -5.96 3.26
CA ALA A 398 22.52 -4.56 3.62
C ALA A 398 21.12 -4.00 3.35
N SER A 399 20.72 -2.99 4.12
CA SER A 399 19.57 -2.15 3.77
C SER A 399 19.92 -1.28 2.56
N LEU A 400 18.96 -1.09 1.67
CA LEU A 400 19.12 -0.39 0.40
C LEU A 400 18.13 0.76 0.28
N ARG A 401 18.52 1.79 -0.47
CA ARG A 401 17.59 2.83 -0.92
C ARG A 401 16.96 2.42 -2.25
N PRO A 402 15.80 2.97 -2.62
CA PRO A 402 15.15 2.67 -3.90
C PRO A 402 16.07 2.89 -5.11
N GLU A 403 16.92 3.92 -5.08
CA GLU A 403 17.89 4.25 -6.14
C GLU A 403 18.96 3.15 -6.34
N ASP A 404 19.36 2.47 -5.26
CA ASP A 404 20.38 1.42 -5.29
C ASP A 404 19.88 0.17 -6.04
N THR A 405 18.56 0.03 -6.23
CA THR A 405 17.96 -1.12 -6.94
C THR A 405 18.13 -1.07 -8.46
N LYS A 406 18.37 0.12 -9.03
CA LYS A 406 18.46 0.29 -10.50
C LYS A 406 19.64 -0.47 -11.09
N VAL A 407 20.76 -0.49 -10.38
CA VAL A 407 22.00 -1.13 -10.82
C VAL A 407 21.86 -2.65 -11.05
N ILE A 408 20.89 -3.28 -10.37
CA ILE A 408 20.61 -4.71 -10.53
C ILE A 408 19.99 -4.99 -11.90
N LYS A 409 19.06 -4.14 -12.35
CA LYS A 409 18.43 -4.27 -13.67
C LYS A 409 19.43 -3.92 -14.78
N ASP A 410 20.14 -2.80 -14.63
CA ASP A 410 21.13 -2.37 -15.61
C ASP A 410 22.27 -3.40 -15.73
N GLY A 411 22.65 -4.02 -14.60
CA GLY A 411 23.72 -5.01 -14.56
C GLY A 411 23.37 -6.37 -15.18
N GLU A 412 22.08 -6.70 -15.29
CA GLU A 412 21.64 -7.89 -16.03
C GLU A 412 22.08 -7.82 -17.50
N GLU A 413 21.93 -6.65 -18.11
CA GLU A 413 22.15 -6.40 -19.53
C GLU A 413 23.57 -5.94 -19.87
N THR A 414 24.29 -5.34 -18.92
CA THR A 414 25.57 -4.66 -19.21
C THR A 414 26.80 -5.33 -18.62
N LYS A 415 26.68 -6.03 -17.48
CA LYS A 415 27.86 -6.55 -16.77
C LYS A 415 28.28 -7.92 -17.28
N THR A 416 29.57 -8.12 -17.36
CA THR A 416 30.20 -9.39 -17.75
C THR A 416 30.00 -10.44 -16.66
N LYS A 417 30.19 -11.71 -17.05
CA LYS A 417 30.10 -12.86 -16.15
C LYS A 417 31.23 -13.84 -16.45
N SER A 418 31.76 -14.45 -15.40
CA SER A 418 32.76 -15.52 -15.49
C SER A 418 32.14 -16.87 -15.20
N TYR A 419 32.53 -17.91 -15.94
CA TYR A 419 31.98 -19.26 -15.84
C TYR A 419 33.08 -20.34 -15.82
N SER A 420 32.75 -21.49 -15.23
CA SER A 420 33.51 -22.74 -15.38
C SER A 420 32.56 -23.82 -15.90
N ALA A 421 32.93 -24.47 -16.99
CA ALA A 421 32.14 -25.51 -17.63
C ALA A 421 32.94 -26.82 -17.71
N LEU A 422 32.41 -27.91 -17.15
CA LEU A 422 32.92 -29.25 -17.42
C LEU A 422 32.35 -29.71 -18.75
N CYS A 423 33.23 -29.89 -19.72
CA CYS A 423 32.86 -30.25 -21.09
C CYS A 423 33.31 -31.68 -21.38
N TRP A 424 32.42 -32.46 -21.99
CA TRP A 424 32.72 -33.75 -22.59
C TRP A 424 32.97 -33.58 -24.08
N THR A 425 33.80 -34.45 -24.66
CA THR A 425 34.11 -34.47 -26.08
C THR A 425 34.01 -35.89 -26.66
N SER A 426 33.58 -36.03 -27.91
CA SER A 426 33.40 -37.36 -28.52
C SER A 426 34.70 -38.13 -28.75
N ARG A 427 35.84 -37.42 -28.81
CA ARG A 427 37.19 -37.98 -28.90
C ARG A 427 38.00 -37.60 -27.66
N PRO A 428 39.01 -38.40 -27.25
CA PRO A 428 39.85 -38.05 -26.10
C PRO A 428 40.48 -36.66 -26.26
N VAL A 429 40.50 -35.90 -25.17
CA VAL A 429 41.07 -34.55 -25.13
C VAL A 429 42.56 -34.63 -25.40
N THR A 430 42.99 -33.94 -26.44
CA THR A 430 44.40 -33.84 -26.84
C THR A 430 44.96 -32.48 -26.48
N GLN A 431 46.29 -32.39 -26.35
CA GLN A 431 46.95 -31.11 -26.12
C GLN A 431 46.64 -30.10 -27.24
N ALA A 432 46.53 -30.56 -28.50
CA ALA A 432 46.16 -29.71 -29.63
C ALA A 432 44.77 -29.06 -29.47
N MET A 433 43.79 -29.78 -28.92
CA MET A 433 42.47 -29.21 -28.61
C MET A 433 42.55 -28.15 -27.52
N ILE A 434 43.34 -28.41 -26.47
CA ILE A 434 43.56 -27.45 -25.38
C ILE A 434 44.26 -26.19 -25.89
N ASP A 435 45.28 -26.35 -26.73
CA ASP A 435 46.03 -25.24 -27.32
C ASP A 435 45.13 -24.39 -28.22
N ALA A 436 44.31 -25.02 -29.07
CA ALA A 436 43.34 -24.32 -29.93
C ALA A 436 42.35 -23.46 -29.13
N VAL A 437 41.86 -23.95 -27.99
CA VAL A 437 41.00 -23.14 -27.11
C VAL A 437 41.80 -22.02 -26.44
N ASN A 438 43.02 -22.33 -25.97
CA ASN A 438 43.87 -21.39 -25.26
C ASN A 438 44.47 -20.28 -26.15
N GLU A 439 44.38 -20.39 -27.47
CA GLU A 439 44.69 -19.28 -28.38
C GLU A 439 43.83 -18.03 -28.12
N TYR A 440 42.62 -18.23 -27.57
CA TYR A 440 41.65 -17.20 -27.18
C TYR A 440 41.80 -16.74 -25.72
N ASN A 441 42.77 -17.28 -24.98
CA ASN A 441 43.00 -16.86 -23.59
C ASN A 441 43.51 -15.41 -23.54
N GLY A 442 42.75 -14.53 -22.89
CA GLY A 442 43.05 -13.09 -22.84
C GLY A 442 42.82 -12.36 -24.16
N LYS A 443 42.16 -12.97 -25.15
CA LYS A 443 41.80 -12.33 -26.42
C LYS A 443 40.29 -12.37 -26.63
N ALA A 444 39.70 -11.19 -26.77
CA ALA A 444 38.29 -11.08 -27.05
C ALA A 444 37.96 -11.53 -28.48
N PHE A 445 36.84 -12.23 -28.64
CA PHE A 445 36.29 -12.61 -29.94
C PHE A 445 34.76 -12.59 -29.92
N TYR A 446 34.16 -12.55 -31.10
CA TYR A 446 32.71 -12.50 -31.24
C TYR A 446 32.15 -13.86 -31.64
N VAL A 447 31.00 -14.19 -31.06
CA VAL A 447 30.15 -15.33 -31.43
C VAL A 447 28.79 -14.83 -31.90
N GLU A 448 28.23 -15.47 -32.91
CA GLU A 448 26.87 -15.25 -33.38
C GLU A 448 25.97 -16.33 -32.81
N GLN A 449 25.12 -15.95 -31.86
CA GLN A 449 24.21 -16.87 -31.18
C GLN A 449 22.78 -16.64 -31.65
N GLN A 450 22.16 -17.64 -32.28
CA GLN A 450 20.71 -17.63 -32.43
C GLN A 450 20.03 -17.91 -31.09
N THR A 451 18.80 -17.43 -30.90
CA THR A 451 17.98 -17.74 -29.71
C THR A 451 17.92 -19.27 -29.50
N PRO A 452 18.46 -19.84 -28.41
CA PRO A 452 18.60 -21.29 -28.23
C PRO A 452 17.31 -22.09 -28.42
N ILE A 453 17.41 -23.31 -28.97
CA ILE A 453 16.24 -24.16 -29.26
C ILE A 453 15.36 -24.33 -28.01
N ARG A 454 16.00 -24.63 -26.87
CA ARG A 454 15.33 -24.87 -25.58
C ARG A 454 14.57 -23.67 -24.99
N VAL A 455 14.75 -22.46 -25.54
CA VAL A 455 14.03 -21.25 -25.10
C VAL A 455 13.15 -20.62 -26.18
N LEU A 456 13.06 -21.20 -27.37
CA LEU A 456 12.25 -20.68 -28.49
C LEU A 456 10.77 -20.51 -28.12
N GLN A 457 10.25 -21.37 -27.24
CA GLN A 457 8.87 -21.29 -26.74
C GLN A 457 8.62 -20.05 -25.84
N ARG A 458 9.67 -19.34 -25.43
CA ARG A 458 9.58 -18.16 -24.54
C ARG A 458 10.19 -16.89 -25.12
N ARG A 459 11.03 -17.00 -26.14
CA ARG A 459 11.84 -15.89 -26.68
C ARG A 459 11.73 -15.83 -28.19
N ALA A 460 11.66 -14.62 -28.73
CA ALA A 460 11.66 -14.40 -30.17
C ALA A 460 12.97 -14.92 -30.81
N GLN A 461 12.83 -15.51 -31.99
CA GLN A 461 13.96 -15.97 -32.79
C GLN A 461 14.77 -14.77 -33.30
N MET A 462 16.06 -14.71 -32.97
CA MET A 462 16.96 -13.62 -33.35
C MET A 462 18.41 -14.09 -33.26
N ILE A 463 19.29 -13.57 -34.13
CA ILE A 463 20.74 -13.72 -34.03
C ILE A 463 21.27 -12.56 -33.19
N ARG A 464 22.08 -12.86 -32.17
CA ARG A 464 22.77 -11.87 -31.35
C ARG A 464 24.27 -12.09 -31.47
N LYS A 465 24.98 -11.03 -31.84
CA LYS A 465 26.43 -10.98 -31.73
C LYS A 465 26.79 -10.78 -30.25
N LYS A 466 27.63 -11.66 -29.72
CA LYS A 466 28.06 -11.65 -28.31
C LYS A 466 29.57 -11.73 -28.22
N GLU A 467 30.15 -10.99 -27.29
CA GLU A 467 31.59 -11.01 -27.05
C GLU A 467 31.97 -12.02 -25.96
N ILE A 468 32.94 -12.88 -26.27
CA ILE A 468 33.67 -13.68 -25.28
C ILE A 468 35.02 -13.00 -25.09
N HIS A 469 35.24 -12.42 -23.92
CA HIS A 469 36.42 -11.61 -23.62
C HIS A 469 37.66 -12.47 -23.33
N SER A 470 37.46 -13.68 -22.78
CA SER A 470 38.53 -14.64 -22.53
C SER A 470 37.99 -16.06 -22.47
N LEU A 471 38.78 -17.00 -22.98
CA LEU A 471 38.47 -18.42 -23.00
C LEU A 471 39.73 -19.23 -22.67
N LYS A 472 39.65 -20.17 -21.73
CA LYS A 472 40.78 -21.00 -21.33
C LYS A 472 40.34 -22.42 -21.00
N ALA A 473 41.01 -23.43 -21.55
CA ALA A 473 40.77 -24.84 -21.29
C ALA A 473 41.86 -25.46 -20.42
N PHE A 474 41.45 -26.41 -19.58
CA PHE A 474 42.29 -27.24 -18.75
C PHE A 474 41.95 -28.71 -19.03
N PRO A 475 42.94 -29.55 -19.38
CA PRO A 475 42.69 -30.96 -19.65
C PRO A 475 42.25 -31.69 -18.37
N LEU A 476 41.33 -32.63 -18.54
CA LEU A 476 41.01 -33.67 -17.57
C LEU A 476 41.21 -35.04 -18.24
N GLU A 477 41.14 -36.13 -17.48
CA GLU A 477 41.38 -37.47 -18.03
C GLU A 477 40.36 -37.87 -19.12
N GLY A 478 40.86 -38.53 -20.16
CA GLY A 478 40.04 -39.12 -21.22
C GLY A 478 39.34 -38.08 -22.08
N HIS A 479 38.02 -37.99 -21.94
CA HIS A 479 37.13 -37.22 -22.83
C HIS A 479 36.72 -35.85 -22.25
N PHE A 480 37.31 -35.46 -21.12
CA PHE A 480 36.84 -34.31 -20.37
C PHE A 480 37.84 -33.16 -20.36
N MET A 481 37.33 -31.94 -20.37
CA MET A 481 38.09 -30.73 -20.11
C MET A 481 37.26 -29.74 -19.31
N VAL A 482 37.91 -28.88 -18.54
CA VAL A 482 37.27 -27.74 -17.90
C VAL A 482 37.55 -26.49 -18.71
N VAL A 483 36.52 -25.73 -19.05
CA VAL A 483 36.61 -24.50 -19.83
C VAL A 483 36.18 -23.33 -18.95
N HIS A 484 37.08 -22.37 -18.76
CA HIS A 484 36.80 -21.10 -18.11
C HIS A 484 36.49 -20.04 -19.17
N LEU A 485 35.41 -19.29 -18.96
CA LEU A 485 34.93 -18.28 -19.89
C LEU A 485 34.67 -16.97 -19.15
N HIS A 486 35.02 -15.85 -19.77
CA HIS A 486 34.57 -14.52 -19.37
C HIS A 486 33.80 -13.89 -20.53
N THR A 487 32.52 -13.57 -20.33
CA THR A 487 31.62 -13.25 -21.43
C THR A 487 30.81 -11.99 -21.19
N GLU A 488 30.38 -11.36 -22.28
CA GLU A 488 29.34 -10.35 -22.28
C GLU A 488 28.05 -10.90 -21.63
N ALA A 489 27.24 -9.98 -21.08
CA ALA A 489 25.91 -10.27 -20.58
C ALA A 489 25.03 -10.97 -21.62
N GLY A 490 24.23 -11.95 -21.16
CA GLY A 490 23.26 -12.66 -21.99
C GLY A 490 23.86 -13.69 -22.96
N THR A 491 25.17 -13.98 -22.86
CA THR A 491 25.81 -15.06 -23.62
C THR A 491 25.31 -16.43 -23.15
N TYR A 492 24.85 -17.25 -24.08
CA TYR A 492 24.36 -18.60 -23.81
C TYR A 492 25.52 -19.59 -23.81
N ILE A 493 25.99 -19.95 -22.62
CA ILE A 493 27.22 -20.77 -22.43
C ILE A 493 27.03 -22.21 -22.90
N LYS A 494 25.88 -22.84 -22.59
CA LYS A 494 25.58 -24.22 -23.02
C LYS A 494 25.65 -24.31 -24.54
N GLU A 495 24.96 -23.40 -25.22
CA GLU A 495 24.91 -23.34 -26.67
C GLU A 495 26.24 -22.93 -27.31
N PHE A 496 27.08 -22.14 -26.64
CA PHE A 496 28.46 -21.92 -27.07
C PHE A 496 29.28 -23.23 -27.03
N VAL A 497 29.08 -24.09 -26.03
CA VAL A 497 29.80 -25.36 -25.90
C VAL A 497 29.41 -26.34 -27.01
N HIS A 498 28.13 -26.72 -27.07
CA HIS A 498 27.65 -27.79 -27.96
C HIS A 498 27.24 -27.29 -29.36
N GLY A 499 27.31 -25.98 -29.62
CA GLY A 499 27.04 -25.37 -30.93
C GLY A 499 25.57 -25.29 -31.34
N ASP A 500 24.64 -25.80 -30.51
CA ASP A 500 23.18 -25.82 -30.74
C ASP A 500 22.80 -26.25 -32.17
N LEU A 501 23.38 -27.35 -32.66
CA LEU A 501 23.20 -27.86 -34.04
C LEU A 501 23.62 -26.84 -35.12
N GLY A 502 24.73 -26.13 -34.90
CA GLY A 502 25.29 -25.15 -35.84
C GLY A 502 24.67 -23.76 -35.74
N ARG A 503 23.82 -23.51 -34.74
CA ARG A 503 23.16 -22.21 -34.50
C ARG A 503 24.00 -21.23 -33.70
N ASN A 504 25.18 -21.67 -33.23
CA ASN A 504 26.17 -20.88 -32.53
C ASN A 504 27.51 -20.96 -33.28
N GLN A 505 28.05 -19.84 -33.74
CA GLN A 505 29.30 -19.83 -34.51
C GLN A 505 30.20 -18.62 -34.16
N PRO A 506 31.50 -18.83 -33.87
CA PRO A 506 32.08 -20.12 -33.52
C PRO A 506 31.54 -20.66 -32.19
N SER A 507 31.55 -21.99 -32.05
CA SER A 507 31.28 -22.75 -30.82
C SER A 507 32.54 -23.48 -30.34
N LEU A 508 32.58 -23.93 -29.08
CA LEU A 508 33.69 -24.77 -28.59
C LEU A 508 33.90 -25.97 -29.49
N ALA A 509 32.81 -26.68 -29.83
CA ALA A 509 32.85 -27.83 -30.74
C ALA A 509 33.52 -27.51 -32.08
N SER A 510 33.23 -26.34 -32.67
CA SER A 510 33.88 -25.90 -33.91
C SER A 510 35.35 -25.50 -33.72
N ILE A 511 35.71 -24.93 -32.57
CA ILE A 511 37.09 -24.51 -32.26
C ILE A 511 38.02 -25.72 -32.14
N ILE A 512 37.55 -26.80 -31.50
CA ILE A 512 38.34 -28.03 -31.30
C ILE A 512 38.13 -29.08 -32.41
N ASP A 513 37.33 -28.75 -33.43
CA ASP A 513 36.91 -29.66 -34.50
C ASP A 513 36.38 -31.01 -33.97
N CYS A 514 35.59 -30.98 -32.89
CA CYS A 514 35.12 -32.18 -32.21
C CYS A 514 33.74 -31.93 -31.62
N GLU A 515 32.87 -32.93 -31.61
CA GLU A 515 31.61 -32.81 -30.89
C GLU A 515 31.90 -32.62 -29.40
N ALA A 516 31.23 -31.64 -28.80
CA ALA A 516 31.36 -31.30 -27.39
C ALA A 516 29.97 -31.14 -26.77
N ASP A 517 29.85 -31.51 -25.50
CA ASP A 517 28.65 -31.24 -24.70
C ASP A 517 29.03 -30.77 -23.30
N ILE A 518 28.10 -30.11 -22.62
CA ILE A 518 28.30 -29.52 -21.30
C ILE A 518 27.69 -30.41 -20.22
N MET A 519 28.54 -30.92 -19.34
CA MET A 519 28.13 -31.78 -18.23
C MET A 519 27.72 -30.96 -17.02
N GLU A 520 28.52 -29.94 -16.71
CA GLU A 520 28.33 -29.09 -15.55
C GLU A 520 28.69 -27.64 -15.88
N LEU A 521 27.99 -26.70 -15.24
CA LEU A 521 28.23 -25.27 -15.41
C LEU A 521 28.14 -24.56 -14.07
N ASP A 522 29.11 -23.71 -13.81
CA ASP A 522 29.14 -22.82 -12.65
C ASP A 522 29.32 -21.39 -13.11
N VAL A 523 28.58 -20.48 -12.48
CA VAL A 523 28.90 -19.05 -12.53
C VAL A 523 29.92 -18.79 -11.44
N LEU A 524 31.08 -18.27 -11.81
CA LEU A 524 32.14 -17.92 -10.87
C LEU A 524 31.96 -16.49 -10.36
N GLU A 525 31.70 -15.55 -11.26
CA GLU A 525 31.62 -14.14 -10.90
C GLU A 525 30.55 -13.43 -11.74
N VAL A 526 29.90 -12.46 -11.11
CA VAL A 526 29.09 -11.43 -11.77
C VAL A 526 29.77 -10.10 -11.52
N ASP A 527 30.20 -9.42 -12.58
CA ASP A 527 31.02 -8.20 -12.50
C ASP A 527 30.17 -6.95 -12.23
N LEU A 528 29.43 -7.02 -11.13
CA LEU A 528 28.56 -5.96 -10.66
C LEU A 528 28.88 -5.71 -9.19
N GLU A 529 29.35 -4.50 -8.89
CA GLU A 529 29.56 -4.03 -7.52
C GLU A 529 28.20 -3.80 -6.84
N PHE A 530 27.84 -4.68 -5.90
CA PHE A 530 26.56 -4.64 -5.21
C PHE A 530 26.55 -5.49 -3.92
N PRO A 531 26.00 -5.02 -2.78
CA PRO A 531 25.37 -3.73 -2.61
C PRO A 531 26.41 -2.59 -2.73
N PRO A 532 25.99 -1.34 -2.92
CA PRO A 532 26.89 -0.20 -2.88
C PRO A 532 27.74 -0.23 -1.61
N LEU A 533 29.03 0.13 -1.70
CA LEU A 533 29.93 0.10 -0.54
C LEU A 533 29.42 0.94 0.64
N GLU A 534 28.73 2.04 0.34
CA GLU A 534 28.08 2.93 1.32
C GLU A 534 27.00 2.24 2.16
N CYS A 535 26.41 1.15 1.65
CA CYS A 535 25.38 0.38 2.34
C CYS A 535 25.96 -0.69 3.27
N LEU A 536 27.26 -1.00 3.15
CA LEU A 536 27.90 -2.03 3.97
C LEU A 536 28.19 -1.49 5.38
N PRO A 537 27.99 -2.32 6.43
CA PRO A 537 28.19 -1.94 7.82
C PRO A 537 29.64 -1.71 8.22
#